data_AF-A0A7C4M882-F1
#
_entry.id   AF-A0A7C4M882-F1
#
_cell.length_a   1.000
_cell.length_b   1.000
_cell.length_c   1.000
_cell.angle_alpha   90.00
_cell.angle_beta   90.00
_cell.angle_gamma   90.00
#
_symmetry.space_group_name_H-M   'P 1'
#
loop_
_entity.id
_entity.type
_entity.pdbx_description
1 polymer ?
#
loop_
_entity_poly.entity_id
_entity_poly.type
_entity_poly.pdbx_seq_one_letter_code
_entity_poly.pdbx_strand_id
1 'polypeptide(L)'
;MTQQLHRIIVKLMKVTTPSGEKTTRTVLDYKEDFQIYSVSSNIINDILPRVDSEYLKLLEKTKRNGTESLKENIEEFLQITSKYVVIGGLIQVLSSDLDLSPVFLKDLLVSTQWFNDLLYLVKNEYKRVNKEDFVNYAESVCQIVELVGFKETLRIFRQHGIQMKESTIRSLCRVANETPKIKSLIREKRIPPTIIFELPTVNELKREQIAEEIANLCKSYSEAKNYLKRIKEKLA
;
A
#
# COMPACT_ATOMS: atom_id res chain seq x y z
N MET A 1 19.19 11.97 -9.28
CA MET A 1 17.97 11.22 -9.65
C MET A 1 17.57 10.37 -8.46
N THR A 2 16.55 10.79 -7.70
CA THR A 2 15.97 9.97 -6.64
C THR A 2 15.24 8.81 -7.28
N GLN A 3 15.79 7.60 -7.21
CA GLN A 3 15.05 6.38 -7.52
C GLN A 3 13.78 6.39 -6.66
N GLN A 4 12.62 6.43 -7.31
CA GLN A 4 11.34 6.40 -6.63
C GLN A 4 11.17 4.98 -6.04
N LEU A 5 11.49 4.86 -4.74
CA LEU A 5 11.39 3.61 -4.01
C LEU A 5 9.96 3.07 -4.13
N HIS A 6 9.83 1.82 -4.59
CA HIS A 6 8.56 1.12 -4.61
C HIS A 6 8.09 0.94 -3.17
N ARG A 7 6.83 1.29 -2.90
CA ARG A 7 6.30 1.19 -1.55
C ARG A 7 5.88 -0.25 -1.27
N ILE A 8 6.34 -0.78 -0.15
CA ILE A 8 5.87 -2.05 0.39
C ILE A 8 4.73 -1.79 1.38
N ILE A 9 3.80 -2.73 1.51
CA ILE A 9 2.75 -2.62 2.51
C ILE A 9 3.29 -3.12 3.85
N VAL A 10 3.16 -2.30 4.88
CA VAL A 10 3.51 -2.61 6.27
C VAL A 10 2.32 -2.34 7.17
N LYS A 11 2.27 -3.00 8.32
CA LYS A 11 1.27 -2.73 9.35
C LYS A 11 1.90 -2.40 10.67
N LEU A 12 1.33 -1.43 11.35
CA LEU A 12 1.56 -1.24 12.78
C LEU A 12 0.66 -2.21 13.54
N MET A 13 1.26 -3.02 14.41
CA MET A 13 0.53 -4.00 15.21
C MET A 13 1.04 -4.04 16.65
N LYS A 14 0.13 -4.36 17.58
CA LYS A 14 0.49 -4.73 18.94
C LYS A 14 1.04 -6.14 18.95
N VAL A 15 2.29 -6.28 19.38
CA VAL A 15 2.97 -7.57 19.52
C VAL A 15 3.33 -7.79 20.99
N THR A 16 3.25 -9.05 21.42
CA THR A 16 3.70 -9.46 22.76
C THR A 16 5.15 -9.91 22.65
N THR A 17 6.03 -9.26 23.39
CA THR A 17 7.45 -9.62 23.49
C THR A 17 7.63 -10.93 24.28
N PRO A 18 8.80 -11.59 24.21
CA PRO A 18 9.09 -12.77 25.02
C PRO A 18 8.99 -12.52 26.54
N SER A 19 9.16 -11.27 26.99
CA SER A 19 8.97 -10.87 28.39
C SER A 19 7.51 -10.64 28.78
N GLY A 20 6.56 -10.81 27.85
CA GLY A 20 5.13 -10.59 28.07
C GLY A 20 4.67 -9.13 27.90
N GLU A 21 5.59 -8.20 27.63
CA GLU A 21 5.26 -6.79 27.39
C GLU A 21 4.58 -6.60 26.02
N LYS A 22 3.46 -5.88 25.99
CA LYS A 22 2.79 -5.50 24.74
C LYS A 22 3.38 -4.21 24.20
N THR A 23 3.98 -4.28 23.02
CA THR A 23 4.60 -3.12 22.36
C THR A 23 4.08 -2.99 20.93
N THR A 24 4.11 -1.79 20.38
CA THR A 24 3.76 -1.56 18.98
C THR A 24 4.99 -1.76 18.11
N ARG A 25 4.85 -2.56 17.05
CA ARG A 25 5.89 -2.81 16.06
C ARG A 25 5.32 -2.76 14.65
N THR A 26 6.15 -2.36 13.72
CA THR A 26 5.91 -2.46 12.29
C THR A 26 6.20 -3.89 11.86
N VAL A 27 5.22 -4.50 11.21
CA VAL A 27 5.31 -5.86 10.70
C VAL A 27 4.95 -5.88 9.22
N LEU A 28 5.42 -6.91 8.53
CA LEU A 28 4.92 -7.27 7.21
C LEU A 28 3.70 -8.17 7.41
N ASP A 29 2.56 -7.77 6.85
CA ASP A 29 1.34 -8.58 6.91
C ASP A 29 1.32 -9.56 5.73
N TYR A 30 1.68 -10.81 6.03
CA TYR A 30 1.67 -11.92 5.09
C TYR A 30 0.23 -12.46 4.95
N LYS A 31 -0.60 -11.82 4.13
CA LYS A 31 -1.95 -12.33 3.81
C LYS A 31 -1.88 -13.38 2.70
N GLU A 32 -2.13 -14.64 3.05
CA GLU A 32 -2.09 -15.81 2.13
C GLU A 32 -2.79 -15.57 0.77
N ASP A 33 -3.92 -14.85 0.75
CA ASP A 33 -4.73 -14.66 -0.47
C ASP A 33 -4.17 -13.66 -1.49
N PHE A 34 -3.23 -12.79 -1.09
CA PHE A 34 -2.74 -11.68 -1.94
C PHE A 34 -1.22 -11.57 -1.98
N GLN A 35 -0.54 -12.54 -1.39
CA GLN A 35 0.89 -12.45 -1.21
C GLN A 35 1.64 -12.86 -2.46
N ILE A 36 2.32 -11.87 -3.03
CA ILE A 36 3.06 -12.02 -4.28
C ILE A 36 4.55 -11.69 -4.09
N TYR A 37 4.86 -10.85 -3.09
CA TYR A 37 6.20 -10.34 -2.82
C TYR A 37 6.67 -10.72 -1.41
N SER A 38 7.80 -11.41 -1.33
CA SER A 38 8.57 -11.66 -0.11
C SER A 38 9.66 -10.60 -0.02
N VAL A 39 9.43 -9.59 0.84
CA VAL A 39 10.36 -8.47 0.99
C VAL A 39 11.76 -8.98 1.41
N SER A 40 12.81 -8.57 0.70
CA SER A 40 14.18 -8.98 1.05
C SER A 40 14.57 -8.54 2.47
N SER A 41 15.43 -9.33 3.13
CA SER A 41 15.92 -9.05 4.49
C SER A 41 16.58 -7.68 4.61
N ASN A 42 17.25 -7.20 3.56
CA ASN A 42 17.89 -5.88 3.57
C ASN A 42 16.85 -4.75 3.60
N ILE A 43 15.80 -4.86 2.79
CA ILE A 43 14.70 -3.88 2.79
C ILE A 43 13.94 -3.92 4.12
N ILE A 44 13.75 -5.11 4.71
CA ILE A 44 13.13 -5.28 6.03
C ILE A 44 13.93 -4.56 7.11
N ASN A 45 15.24 -4.82 7.16
CA ASN A 45 16.15 -4.29 8.18
C ASN A 45 16.32 -2.77 8.08
N ASP A 46 16.11 -2.19 6.89
CA ASP A 46 16.18 -0.75 6.70
C ASP A 46 14.85 -0.04 6.92
N ILE A 47 13.73 -0.61 6.47
CA ILE A 47 12.44 0.08 6.44
C ILE A 47 11.67 -0.06 7.76
N LEU A 48 11.55 -1.27 8.32
CA LEU A 48 10.71 -1.47 9.51
C LEU A 48 11.20 -0.67 10.72
N PRO A 49 12.51 -0.65 11.05
CA PRO A 49 13.00 0.15 12.17
C PRO A 49 12.81 1.66 11.97
N ARG A 50 12.81 2.14 10.72
CA ARG A 50 12.52 3.55 10.41
C ARG A 50 11.06 3.88 10.70
N VAL A 51 10.12 3.03 10.28
CA VAL A 51 8.68 3.25 10.59
C VAL A 51 8.46 3.18 12.09
N ASP A 52 9.08 2.23 12.80
CA ASP A 52 9.02 2.14 14.27
C ASP A 52 9.52 3.43 14.95
N SER A 53 10.68 3.94 14.51
CA SER A 53 11.23 5.20 15.01
C SER A 53 10.29 6.38 14.78
N GLU A 54 9.73 6.54 13.58
CA GLU A 54 8.79 7.64 13.29
C GLU A 54 7.48 7.51 14.09
N TYR A 55 7.00 6.29 14.30
CA TYR A 55 5.82 6.04 15.13
C TYR A 55 6.07 6.39 16.60
N LEU A 56 7.23 6.01 17.16
CA LEU A 56 7.63 6.38 18.52
C LEU A 56 7.72 7.91 18.68
N LYS A 57 8.29 8.62 17.70
CA LYS A 57 8.32 10.10 17.71
C LYS A 57 6.92 10.70 17.74
N LEU A 58 5.99 10.18 16.93
CA LEU A 58 4.58 10.61 16.96
C LEU A 58 4.00 10.45 18.37
N LEU A 59 4.19 9.28 19.00
CA LEU A 59 3.67 9.00 20.33
C LEU A 59 4.28 9.93 21.39
N GLU A 60 5.60 10.10 21.37
CA GLU A 60 6.30 10.98 22.32
C GLU A 60 5.87 12.43 22.19
N LYS A 61 5.80 12.97 20.96
CA LYS A 61 5.32 14.34 20.72
C LYS A 61 3.90 14.53 21.23
N THR A 62 3.02 13.58 20.96
CA THR A 62 1.62 13.65 21.41
C THR A 62 1.52 13.58 22.93
N LYS A 63 2.30 12.72 23.59
CA LYS A 63 2.31 12.61 25.07
C LYS A 63 2.86 13.85 25.75
N ARG A 64 3.83 14.54 25.13
CA ARG A 64 4.42 15.78 25.68
C ARG A 64 3.53 17.00 25.47
N ASN A 65 2.92 17.13 24.29
CA ASN A 65 2.20 18.34 23.87
C ASN A 65 0.67 18.21 24.02
N GLY A 66 0.18 17.05 24.44
CA GLY A 66 -1.26 16.78 24.55
C GLY A 66 -1.92 16.38 23.23
N THR A 67 -3.16 15.93 23.33
CA THR A 67 -3.97 15.40 22.22
C THR A 67 -4.30 16.43 21.14
N GLU A 68 -4.25 17.72 21.46
CA GLU A 68 -4.43 18.82 20.51
C GLU A 68 -3.40 18.79 19.37
N SER A 69 -2.17 18.35 19.68
CA SER A 69 -1.07 18.19 18.70
C SER A 69 -1.17 16.93 17.85
N LEU A 70 -2.08 16.00 18.15
CA LEU A 70 -2.13 14.68 17.52
C LEU A 70 -2.36 14.76 16.01
N LYS A 71 -3.15 15.72 15.54
CA LYS A 71 -3.41 15.92 14.11
C LYS A 71 -2.12 16.22 13.35
N GLU A 72 -1.33 17.16 13.86
CA GLU A 72 -0.06 17.56 13.27
C GLU A 72 0.98 16.44 13.34
N ASN A 73 1.01 15.69 14.44
CA ASN A 73 1.92 14.56 14.58
C ASN A 73 1.58 13.40 13.63
N ILE A 74 0.28 13.13 13.39
CA ILE A 74 -0.17 12.15 12.39
C ILE A 74 0.18 12.62 10.97
N GLU A 75 -0.05 13.88 10.67
CA GLU A 75 0.32 14.52 9.40
C GLU A 75 1.82 14.35 9.12
N GLU A 76 2.70 14.72 10.05
CA GLU A 76 4.14 14.57 9.92
C GLU A 76 4.56 13.11 9.72
N PHE A 77 4.03 12.20 10.55
CA PHE A 77 4.31 10.77 10.45
C PHE A 77 3.96 10.22 9.07
N LEU A 78 2.76 10.54 8.55
CA LEU A 78 2.31 10.07 7.24
C LEU A 78 3.12 10.71 6.11
N GLN A 79 3.43 11.99 6.17
CA GLN A 79 4.29 12.68 5.19
C GLN A 79 5.68 12.04 5.07
N ILE A 80 6.27 11.60 6.18
CA ILE A 80 7.60 10.97 6.19
C ILE A 80 7.50 9.54 5.67
N THR A 81 6.64 8.73 6.29
CA THR A 81 6.60 7.29 6.06
C THR A 81 6.01 6.91 4.71
N SER A 82 5.05 7.67 4.21
CA SER A 82 4.40 7.40 2.92
C SER A 82 5.33 7.53 1.71
N LYS A 83 6.57 8.02 1.91
CA LYS A 83 7.61 8.08 0.89
C LYS A 83 8.18 6.70 0.53
N TYR A 84 8.08 5.73 1.44
CA TYR A 84 8.70 4.42 1.27
C TYR A 84 7.80 3.24 1.66
N VAL A 85 6.67 3.46 2.33
CA VAL A 85 5.71 2.41 2.67
C VAL A 85 4.25 2.81 2.43
N VAL A 86 3.41 1.80 2.29
CA VAL A 86 1.97 1.89 2.49
C VAL A 86 1.66 1.38 3.89
N ILE A 87 1.09 2.22 4.76
CA ILE A 87 0.87 1.88 6.18
C ILE A 87 -0.56 1.47 6.46
N GLY A 88 -0.74 0.33 7.13
CA GLY A 88 -1.99 -0.09 7.76
C GLY A 88 -1.90 -0.19 9.29
N GLY A 89 -3.05 -0.33 9.94
CA GLY A 89 -3.14 -0.61 11.38
C GLY A 89 -2.98 0.62 12.31
N LEU A 90 -2.72 1.81 11.76
CA LEU A 90 -2.42 3.03 12.52
C LEU A 90 -3.51 3.38 13.54
N ILE A 91 -4.79 3.34 13.15
CA ILE A 91 -5.91 3.70 14.03
C ILE A 91 -5.98 2.76 15.23
N GLN A 92 -5.81 1.45 15.02
CA GLN A 92 -5.91 0.44 16.07
C GLN A 92 -4.78 0.61 17.09
N VAL A 93 -3.54 0.83 16.62
CA VAL A 93 -2.41 1.00 17.54
C VAL A 93 -2.50 2.32 18.30
N LEU A 94 -2.84 3.43 17.64
CA LEU A 94 -3.01 4.73 18.31
C LEU A 94 -4.13 4.70 19.33
N SER A 95 -5.25 4.04 19.01
CA SER A 95 -6.37 3.87 19.95
C SER A 95 -5.91 3.18 21.23
N SER A 96 -5.11 2.12 21.10
CA SER A 96 -4.54 1.40 22.24
C SER A 96 -3.44 2.16 22.97
N ASP A 97 -2.58 2.91 22.26
CA ASP A 97 -1.40 3.56 22.83
C ASP A 97 -1.69 4.91 23.51
N LEU A 98 -2.76 5.56 23.08
CA LEU A 98 -3.18 6.88 23.58
C LEU A 98 -4.52 6.84 24.33
N ASP A 99 -5.15 5.66 24.43
CA ASP A 99 -6.48 5.47 25.03
C ASP A 99 -7.55 6.39 24.41
N LEU A 100 -7.57 6.43 23.07
CA LEU A 100 -8.48 7.27 22.29
C LEU A 100 -9.44 6.41 21.49
N SER A 101 -10.65 6.91 21.27
CA SER A 101 -11.64 6.17 20.47
C SER A 101 -11.18 6.03 19.00
N PRO A 102 -11.35 4.86 18.36
CA PRO A 102 -11.03 4.69 16.94
C PRO A 102 -11.81 5.65 16.02
N VAL A 103 -13.03 6.04 16.43
CA VAL A 103 -13.87 6.99 15.69
C VAL A 103 -13.23 8.36 15.67
N PHE A 104 -12.83 8.88 16.83
CA PHE A 104 -12.12 10.16 16.94
C PHE A 104 -10.85 10.18 16.08
N LEU A 105 -10.02 9.13 16.18
CA LEU A 105 -8.78 9.02 15.41
C LEU A 105 -9.00 9.00 13.91
N LYS A 106 -10.06 8.34 13.46
CA LYS A 106 -10.45 8.27 12.06
C LYS A 106 -10.89 9.63 11.53
N ASP A 107 -11.74 10.34 12.27
CA ASP A 107 -12.21 11.67 11.87
C ASP A 107 -11.04 12.66 11.83
N LEU A 108 -10.15 12.58 12.82
CA LEU A 108 -8.94 13.37 12.89
C LEU A 108 -7.99 13.07 11.72
N LEU A 109 -7.75 11.79 11.39
CA LEU A 109 -6.98 11.36 10.22
C LEU A 109 -7.55 11.92 8.91
N VAL A 110 -8.85 11.75 8.67
CA VAL A 110 -9.52 12.21 7.44
C VAL A 110 -9.49 13.73 7.34
N SER A 111 -9.36 14.45 8.46
CA SER A 111 -9.22 15.91 8.48
C SER A 111 -7.81 16.44 8.20
N THR A 112 -6.79 15.57 8.09
CA THR A 112 -5.40 15.99 7.80
C THR A 112 -5.25 16.50 6.37
N GLN A 113 -4.31 17.42 6.14
CA GLN A 113 -4.04 17.91 4.79
C GLN A 113 -3.46 16.79 3.93
N TRP A 114 -2.54 15.98 4.49
CA TRP A 114 -1.99 14.80 3.83
C TRP A 114 -3.06 13.84 3.29
N PHE A 115 -4.12 13.54 4.08
CA PHE A 115 -5.18 12.64 3.61
C PHE A 115 -6.01 13.28 2.50
N ASN A 116 -6.28 14.59 2.59
CA ASN A 116 -6.98 15.34 1.55
C ASN A 116 -6.17 15.39 0.25
N ASP A 117 -4.85 15.58 0.33
CA ASP A 117 -3.95 15.56 -0.83
C ASP A 117 -3.91 14.17 -1.49
N LEU A 118 -3.88 13.11 -0.67
CA LEU A 118 -3.95 11.73 -1.14
C LEU A 118 -5.27 11.47 -1.89
N LEU A 119 -6.39 11.95 -1.34
CA LEU A 119 -7.70 11.80 -1.95
C LEU A 119 -7.83 12.63 -3.24
N TYR A 120 -7.25 13.82 -3.28
CA TYR A 120 -7.17 14.66 -4.46
C TYR A 120 -6.39 13.98 -5.59
N LEU A 121 -5.24 13.37 -5.27
CA LEU A 121 -4.47 12.57 -6.23
C LEU A 121 -5.32 11.44 -6.81
N VAL A 122 -5.98 10.64 -5.95
CA VAL A 122 -6.84 9.54 -6.39
C VAL A 122 -7.98 10.05 -7.28
N LYS A 123 -8.62 11.16 -6.91
CA LYS A 123 -9.72 11.77 -7.68
C LYS A 123 -9.27 12.23 -9.07
N ASN A 124 -8.11 12.87 -9.15
CA ASN A 124 -7.55 13.35 -10.39
C ASN A 124 -7.15 12.20 -11.32
N GLU A 125 -6.43 11.21 -10.78
CA GLU A 125 -6.02 10.03 -11.54
C GLU A 125 -7.23 9.22 -12.00
N TYR A 126 -8.26 9.06 -11.16
CA TYR A 126 -9.50 8.34 -11.51
C TYR A 126 -10.11 8.85 -12.84
N LYS A 127 -10.15 10.17 -13.05
CA LYS A 127 -10.75 10.80 -14.24
C LYS A 127 -9.91 10.67 -15.52
N ARG A 128 -8.61 10.39 -15.40
CA ARG A 128 -7.70 10.33 -16.55
C ARG A 128 -7.91 9.05 -17.36
N VAL A 129 -7.90 9.13 -18.69
CA VAL A 129 -7.87 7.92 -19.54
C VAL A 129 -6.54 7.21 -19.38
N ASN A 130 -5.44 7.96 -19.49
CA ASN A 130 -4.09 7.48 -19.29
C ASN A 130 -3.56 8.01 -17.95
N LYS A 131 -3.27 7.09 -17.02
CA LYS A 131 -2.71 7.46 -15.71
C LYS A 131 -1.28 7.94 -15.87
N GLU A 132 -0.89 8.96 -15.12
CA GLU A 132 0.48 9.50 -15.18
C GLU A 132 1.48 8.55 -14.53
N ASP A 133 1.19 8.11 -13.31
CA ASP A 133 1.86 6.99 -12.66
C ASP A 133 0.80 6.04 -12.11
N PHE A 134 0.53 4.97 -12.86
CA PHE A 134 -0.45 3.97 -12.47
C PHE A 134 -0.11 3.28 -11.13
N VAL A 135 1.19 3.06 -10.87
CA VAL A 135 1.63 2.39 -9.64
C VAL A 135 1.40 3.31 -8.45
N ASN A 136 1.77 4.60 -8.56
CA ASN A 136 1.50 5.56 -7.50
C ASN A 136 -0.01 5.73 -7.23
N TYR A 137 -0.82 5.76 -8.29
CA TYR A 137 -2.28 5.75 -8.15
C TYR A 137 -2.80 4.52 -7.40
N ALA A 138 -2.33 3.33 -7.78
CA ALA A 138 -2.72 2.07 -7.15
C ALA A 138 -2.31 2.00 -5.68
N GLU A 139 -1.07 2.37 -5.36
CA GLU A 139 -0.56 2.45 -3.99
C GLU A 139 -1.30 3.51 -3.16
N SER A 140 -1.70 4.64 -3.76
CA SER A 140 -2.47 5.68 -3.08
C SER A 140 -3.88 5.21 -2.71
N VAL A 141 -4.56 4.50 -3.63
CA VAL A 141 -5.84 3.85 -3.32
C VAL A 141 -5.66 2.81 -2.20
N CYS A 142 -4.62 1.99 -2.29
CA CYS A 142 -4.34 0.98 -1.28
C CYS A 142 -4.03 1.60 0.09
N GLN A 143 -3.32 2.73 0.13
CA GLN A 143 -3.03 3.47 1.36
C GLN A 143 -4.29 3.96 2.07
N ILE A 144 -5.29 4.43 1.33
CA ILE A 144 -6.59 4.79 1.93
C ILE A 144 -7.27 3.54 2.51
N VAL A 145 -7.28 2.43 1.77
CA VAL A 145 -7.85 1.15 2.24
C VAL A 145 -7.18 0.66 3.53
N GLU A 146 -5.85 0.71 3.60
CA GLU A 146 -5.11 0.24 4.77
C GLU A 146 -5.30 1.14 6.00
N LEU A 147 -5.57 2.43 5.81
CA LEU A 147 -5.81 3.37 6.91
C LEU A 147 -7.23 3.28 7.47
N VAL A 148 -8.26 3.32 6.62
CA VAL A 148 -9.66 3.48 7.07
C VAL A 148 -10.52 2.24 6.85
N GLY A 149 -9.99 1.23 6.16
CA GLY A 149 -10.70 0.01 5.82
C GLY A 149 -11.51 0.12 4.52
N PHE A 150 -11.86 -1.04 3.97
CA PHE A 150 -12.45 -1.16 2.64
C PHE A 150 -13.85 -0.52 2.54
N LYS A 151 -14.75 -0.84 3.48
CA LYS A 151 -16.12 -0.30 3.52
C LYS A 151 -16.11 1.23 3.61
N GLU A 152 -15.21 1.77 4.43
CA GLU A 152 -15.08 3.20 4.58
C GLU A 152 -14.53 3.87 3.32
N THR A 153 -13.50 3.26 2.71
CA THR A 153 -12.90 3.79 1.48
C THR A 153 -13.98 3.99 0.41
N LEU A 154 -14.87 3.02 0.23
CA LEU A 154 -16.03 3.15 -0.68
C LEU A 154 -16.93 4.33 -0.32
N ARG A 155 -17.20 4.56 0.97
CA ARG A 155 -18.01 5.67 1.45
C ARG A 155 -17.35 7.02 1.14
N ILE A 156 -16.07 7.17 1.50
CA ILE A 156 -15.27 8.38 1.24
C ILE A 156 -15.20 8.66 -0.26
N PHE A 157 -14.93 7.64 -1.08
CA PHE A 157 -14.87 7.78 -2.53
C PHE A 157 -16.19 8.29 -3.11
N ARG A 158 -17.33 7.71 -2.72
CA ARG A 158 -18.65 8.18 -3.17
C ARG A 158 -18.92 9.64 -2.78
N GLN A 159 -18.61 10.02 -1.55
CA GLN A 159 -18.75 11.41 -1.07
C GLN A 159 -17.92 12.40 -1.91
N HIS A 160 -16.81 11.95 -2.48
CA HIS A 160 -15.91 12.79 -3.28
C HIS A 160 -16.11 12.65 -4.80
N GLY A 161 -17.17 11.95 -5.24
CA GLY A 161 -17.53 11.75 -6.64
C GLY A 161 -16.70 10.69 -7.37
N ILE A 162 -16.03 9.80 -6.64
CA ILE A 162 -15.24 8.69 -7.17
C ILE A 162 -16.11 7.43 -7.15
N GLN A 163 -16.59 6.99 -8.32
CA GLN A 163 -17.49 5.83 -8.45
C GLN A 163 -16.72 4.55 -8.79
N MET A 164 -15.70 4.21 -7.98
CA MET A 164 -14.98 2.94 -8.14
C MET A 164 -15.76 1.76 -7.55
N LYS A 165 -15.79 0.66 -8.30
CA LYS A 165 -16.34 -0.62 -7.81
C LYS A 165 -15.37 -1.27 -6.83
N GLU A 166 -15.91 -2.11 -5.95
CA GLU A 166 -15.10 -2.92 -5.03
C GLU A 166 -14.03 -3.75 -5.75
N SER A 167 -14.39 -4.41 -6.85
CA SER A 167 -13.44 -5.18 -7.66
C SER A 167 -12.29 -4.33 -8.20
N THR A 168 -12.55 -3.06 -8.56
CA THR A 168 -11.53 -2.11 -9.02
C THR A 168 -10.57 -1.74 -7.90
N ILE A 169 -11.08 -1.46 -6.69
CA ILE A 169 -10.23 -1.15 -5.53
C ILE A 169 -9.35 -2.35 -5.19
N ARG A 170 -9.92 -3.56 -5.13
CA ARG A 170 -9.15 -4.80 -4.89
C ARG A 170 -8.06 -5.02 -5.94
N SER A 171 -8.38 -4.75 -7.20
CA SER A 171 -7.43 -4.82 -8.31
C SER A 171 -6.27 -3.83 -8.14
N LEU A 172 -6.56 -2.59 -7.76
CA LEU A 172 -5.52 -1.59 -7.48
C LEU A 172 -4.67 -1.99 -6.26
N CYS A 173 -5.28 -2.48 -5.18
CA CYS A 173 -4.53 -3.00 -4.03
C CYS A 173 -3.65 -4.20 -4.40
N ARG A 174 -4.07 -5.05 -5.37
CA ARG A 174 -3.22 -6.14 -5.88
C ARG A 174 -1.99 -5.58 -6.59
N VAL A 175 -2.14 -4.56 -7.44
CA VAL A 175 -1.00 -3.86 -8.07
C VAL A 175 -0.07 -3.26 -7.02
N ALA A 176 -0.62 -2.66 -5.96
CA ALA A 176 0.16 -2.10 -4.86
C ALA A 176 0.96 -3.16 -4.08
N ASN A 177 0.56 -4.43 -4.12
CA ASN A 177 1.24 -5.56 -3.48
C ASN A 177 2.22 -6.32 -4.41
N GLU A 178 2.34 -5.92 -5.68
CA GLU A 178 3.28 -6.54 -6.60
C GLU A 178 4.73 -6.22 -6.24
N THR A 179 5.64 -7.02 -6.79
CA THR A 179 7.08 -6.86 -6.56
C THR A 179 7.60 -5.53 -7.14
N PRO A 180 8.71 -4.99 -6.60
CA PRO A 180 9.35 -3.80 -7.17
C PRO A 180 9.67 -3.94 -8.66
N LYS A 181 10.09 -5.13 -9.10
CA LYS A 181 10.40 -5.39 -10.51
C LYS A 181 9.16 -5.30 -11.39
N ILE A 182 8.05 -5.93 -11.00
CA ILE A 182 6.78 -5.86 -11.77
C ILE A 182 6.26 -4.41 -11.80
N LYS A 183 6.30 -3.70 -10.66
CA LYS A 183 5.94 -2.28 -10.61
C LYS A 183 6.81 -1.42 -11.53
N SER A 184 8.11 -1.70 -11.64
CA SER A 184 9.01 -1.00 -12.56
C SER A 184 8.60 -1.22 -14.02
N LEU A 185 8.34 -2.48 -14.41
CA LEU A 185 7.88 -2.81 -15.76
C LEU A 185 6.59 -2.06 -16.15
N ILE A 186 5.69 -1.83 -15.18
CA ILE A 186 4.45 -1.07 -15.40
C ILE A 186 4.73 0.42 -15.57
N ARG A 187 5.57 1.01 -14.71
CA ARG A 187 5.95 2.44 -14.83
C ARG A 187 6.67 2.72 -16.15
N GLU A 188 7.53 1.80 -16.58
CA GLU A 188 8.22 1.83 -17.87
C GLU A 188 7.29 1.53 -19.06
N LYS A 189 6.00 1.25 -18.81
CA LYS A 189 4.99 0.88 -19.81
C LYS A 189 5.35 -0.35 -20.66
N ARG A 190 6.27 -1.18 -20.18
CA ARG A 190 6.67 -2.44 -20.84
C ARG A 190 5.61 -3.52 -20.70
N ILE A 191 4.81 -3.45 -19.64
CA ILE A 191 3.62 -4.27 -19.47
C ILE A 191 2.42 -3.40 -19.05
N PRO A 192 1.20 -3.69 -19.55
CA PRO A 192 0.01 -3.00 -19.11
C PRO A 192 -0.36 -3.43 -17.69
N PRO A 193 -0.86 -2.54 -16.81
CA PRO A 193 -1.21 -2.91 -15.44
C PRO A 193 -2.27 -4.01 -15.34
N THR A 194 -3.14 -4.13 -16.34
CA THR A 194 -4.17 -5.17 -16.41
C THR A 194 -3.59 -6.58 -16.49
N ILE A 195 -2.34 -6.74 -16.95
CA ILE A 195 -1.70 -8.06 -17.03
C ILE A 195 -1.46 -8.68 -15.64
N ILE A 196 -1.32 -7.84 -14.60
CA ILE A 196 -1.13 -8.31 -13.21
C ILE A 196 -2.23 -9.29 -12.80
N PHE A 197 -3.46 -9.00 -13.22
CA PHE A 197 -4.63 -9.80 -12.87
C PHE A 197 -4.59 -11.20 -13.48
N GLU A 198 -3.88 -11.33 -14.60
CA GLU A 198 -3.76 -12.55 -15.38
C GLU A 198 -2.52 -13.38 -15.01
N LEU A 199 -1.51 -12.78 -14.36
CA LEU A 199 -0.31 -13.49 -13.92
C LEU A 199 -0.69 -14.63 -12.93
N PRO A 200 -0.14 -15.85 -13.11
CA PRO A 200 -0.47 -17.00 -12.28
C PRO A 200 -0.02 -16.82 -10.83
N THR A 201 -0.75 -17.43 -9.90
CA THR A 201 -0.36 -17.46 -8.48
C THR A 201 0.79 -18.45 -8.31
N VAL A 202 2.02 -17.94 -8.37
CA VAL A 202 3.27 -18.68 -8.20
C VAL A 202 4.18 -17.88 -7.27
N ASN A 203 5.30 -18.48 -6.85
CA ASN A 203 6.29 -17.75 -6.05
C ASN A 203 6.81 -16.49 -6.77
N GLU A 204 7.33 -15.56 -5.98
CA GLU A 204 7.81 -14.26 -6.43
C GLU A 204 8.76 -14.35 -7.63
N LEU A 205 9.86 -15.11 -7.50
CA LEU A 205 10.88 -15.24 -8.53
C LEU A 205 10.30 -15.71 -9.86
N LYS A 206 9.42 -16.72 -9.83
CA LYS A 206 8.79 -17.25 -11.04
C LYS A 206 7.80 -16.24 -11.63
N ARG A 207 7.08 -15.51 -10.79
CA ARG A 207 6.14 -14.48 -11.24
C ARG A 207 6.87 -13.32 -11.92
N GLU A 208 7.99 -12.87 -11.35
CA GLU A 208 8.85 -11.85 -11.95
C GLU A 208 9.43 -12.30 -13.29
N GLN A 209 9.91 -13.54 -13.39
CA GLN A 209 10.38 -14.12 -14.65
C GLN A 209 9.30 -14.09 -15.72
N ILE A 210 8.08 -14.53 -15.39
CA ILE A 210 6.95 -14.52 -16.35
C ILE A 210 6.62 -13.09 -16.79
N ALA A 211 6.62 -12.12 -15.86
CA ALA A 211 6.36 -10.72 -16.20
C ALA A 211 7.43 -10.14 -17.13
N GLU A 212 8.70 -10.48 -16.91
CA GLU A 212 9.81 -10.07 -17.77
C GLU A 212 9.78 -10.74 -19.16
N GLU A 213 9.44 -12.03 -19.22
CA GLU A 213 9.19 -12.73 -20.48
C GLU A 213 8.07 -12.05 -21.28
N ILE A 214 6.97 -11.67 -20.63
CA ILE A 214 5.88 -10.92 -21.28
C ILE A 214 6.41 -9.58 -21.80
N ALA A 215 7.14 -8.84 -20.97
CA ALA A 215 7.70 -7.54 -21.34
C ALA A 215 8.65 -7.60 -22.54
N ASN A 216 9.31 -8.74 -22.77
CA ASN A 216 10.28 -8.93 -23.85
C ASN A 216 9.68 -9.58 -25.11
N LEU A 217 8.75 -10.53 -24.94
CA LEU A 217 8.25 -11.37 -26.01
C LEU A 217 6.92 -10.88 -26.60
N CYS A 218 6.10 -10.18 -25.82
CA CYS A 218 4.75 -9.81 -26.22
C CYS A 218 4.70 -8.33 -26.64
N LYS A 219 4.28 -8.08 -27.88
CA LYS A 219 4.09 -6.73 -28.42
C LYS A 219 2.67 -6.22 -28.20
N SER A 220 1.73 -7.11 -27.86
CA SER A 220 0.33 -6.75 -27.61
C SER A 220 -0.24 -7.45 -26.38
N TYR A 221 -1.32 -6.88 -25.86
CA TYR A 221 -2.09 -7.49 -24.76
C TYR A 221 -2.64 -8.87 -25.11
N SER A 222 -3.06 -9.07 -26.37
CA SER A 222 -3.57 -10.37 -26.85
C SER A 222 -2.49 -11.45 -26.81
N GLU A 223 -1.28 -11.11 -27.27
CA GLU A 223 -0.12 -12.02 -27.18
C GLU A 223 0.23 -12.37 -25.74
N ALA A 224 0.26 -11.38 -24.85
CA ALA A 224 0.51 -11.59 -23.43
C ALA A 224 -0.52 -12.53 -22.79
N LYS A 225 -1.80 -12.36 -23.13
CA LYS A 225 -2.87 -13.23 -22.64
C LYS A 225 -2.74 -14.67 -23.15
N ASN A 226 -2.44 -14.85 -24.43
CA ASN A 226 -2.21 -16.17 -25.01
C ASN A 226 -0.98 -16.86 -24.41
N TYR A 227 0.09 -16.10 -24.16
CA TYR A 227 1.28 -16.58 -23.46
C TYR A 227 0.92 -17.08 -22.06
N LEU A 228 0.21 -16.26 -21.28
CA LEU A 228 -0.22 -16.61 -19.93
C LEU A 228 -1.12 -17.84 -19.89
N LYS A 229 -2.01 -18.01 -20.87
CA LYS A 229 -2.84 -19.21 -20.99
C LYS A 229 -1.97 -20.47 -21.10
N ARG A 230 -0.97 -20.46 -21.99
CA ARG A 230 -0.04 -21.59 -22.17
C ARG A 230 0.81 -21.85 -20.93
N ILE A 231 1.22 -20.81 -20.22
CA ILE A 231 1.97 -20.97 -18.96
C ILE A 231 1.11 -21.58 -17.87
N LYS A 232 -0.15 -21.14 -17.72
CA LYS A 232 -1.11 -21.72 -16.76
C LYS A 232 -1.36 -23.21 -17.04
N GLU A 233 -1.52 -23.59 -18.31
CA GLU A 233 -1.66 -24.99 -18.72
C GLU A 233 -0.44 -25.85 -18.38
N LYS A 234 0.77 -25.28 -18.35
CA LYS A 234 2.02 -25.98 -17.96
C LYS A 234 2.22 -26.08 -16.44
N LEU A 235 1.55 -25.22 -15.68
CA LEU A 235 1.65 -25.14 -14.22
C LEU A 235 0.53 -25.90 -13.49
N ALA A 236 -0.52 -26.28 -14.22
CA ALA A 236 -1.60 -27.15 -13.76
C ALA A 236 -1.18 -28.62 -13.84
#